data_AF-A0A352NJ89-F1
#
_entry.id   AF-A0A352NJ89-F1
#
_cell.length_a   1.000
_cell.length_b   1.000
_cell.length_c   1.000
_cell.angle_alpha   90.00
_cell.angle_beta   90.00
_cell.angle_gamma   90.00
#
_symmetry.space_group_name_H-M   'P 1'
#
loop_
_entity.id
_entity.type
_entity.pdbx_description
1 polymer ?
#
loop_
_entity_poly.entity_id
_entity_poly.type
_entity_poly.pdbx_seq_one_letter_code
_entity_poly.pdbx_strand_id
1 'polypeptide(L)'
;MKGQVWLLAKVVTAYIGAVIGAGFASGQEIMQFFILHGASGLKGVALATALFAYLGGYVMFLCTSLKSTGYKEILTLLLGSRVGKVIDILNLCMLLGGLSVMLSGSAAIFGEQFGLPARAGVLVVVTLTALVILGGLDGVLTANVFMVPLKFLAVSLISLAALHLGGGTVNLEPVVPAAGVAGHWAVAGFLYVSYNMVVPVAVLSSLGRTVPRKTGVAGGVLGGLLLGGAVGLVTLAGLRHFPEASAYQIPLLYLAGRLGHGFQQVLGLLIWLAILTTAIAQAHGFASRLSGGALRPYRIFGVGACLLALPLSGFSFATLVRLLYPLFGCVGLVLLLALLAAPFAKFFRRPEKMLHIIERFNIINRKI
;
A
#
# COMPACT_ATOMS: atom_id res chain seq x y z
N MET A 1 12.80 -25.46 -14.95
CA MET A 1 13.11 -24.01 -14.89
C MET A 1 11.92 -23.10 -15.13
N LYS A 2 11.14 -23.24 -16.22
CA LYS A 2 9.99 -22.35 -16.54
C LYS A 2 8.97 -22.19 -15.40
N GLY A 3 8.59 -23.28 -14.71
CA GLY A 3 7.63 -23.22 -13.59
C GLY A 3 8.12 -22.47 -12.35
N GLN A 4 9.42 -22.49 -12.06
CA GLN A 4 9.98 -21.77 -10.91
C GLN A 4 10.06 -20.26 -11.15
N VAL A 5 10.41 -19.86 -12.37
CA VAL A 5 10.43 -18.44 -12.78
C VAL A 5 9.01 -17.85 -12.72
N TRP A 6 8.01 -18.61 -13.17
CA TRP A 6 6.62 -18.20 -13.07
C TRP A 6 6.14 -17.99 -11.63
N LEU A 7 6.46 -18.92 -10.73
CA LEU A 7 6.13 -18.77 -9.30
C LEU A 7 6.85 -17.59 -8.66
N LEU A 8 8.11 -17.34 -9.02
CA LEU A 8 8.85 -16.17 -8.57
C LEU A 8 8.15 -14.88 -9.00
N ALA A 9 7.82 -14.76 -10.29
CA ALA A 9 7.11 -13.61 -10.84
C ALA A 9 5.74 -13.41 -10.18
N LYS A 10 5.02 -14.49 -9.86
CA LYS A 10 3.76 -14.45 -9.12
C LYS A 10 3.92 -13.85 -7.73
N VAL A 11 4.92 -14.27 -6.96
CA VAL A 11 5.19 -13.72 -5.61
C VAL A 11 5.58 -12.25 -5.71
N VAL A 12 6.49 -11.90 -6.63
CA VAL A 12 6.93 -10.51 -6.86
C VAL A 12 5.74 -9.61 -7.22
N THR A 13 4.92 -10.02 -8.19
CA THR A 13 3.76 -9.23 -8.64
C THR A 13 2.70 -9.11 -7.55
N ALA A 14 2.46 -10.18 -6.78
CA ALA A 14 1.54 -10.14 -5.64
C ALA A 14 2.02 -9.19 -4.54
N TYR A 15 3.32 -9.18 -4.24
CA TYR A 15 3.89 -8.25 -3.27
C TYR A 15 3.81 -6.80 -3.76
N ILE A 16 4.27 -6.54 -4.98
CA ILE A 16 4.21 -5.21 -5.59
C ILE A 16 2.77 -4.70 -5.63
N GLY A 17 1.82 -5.55 -6.02
CA GLY A 17 0.40 -5.20 -6.09
C GLY A 17 -0.27 -4.93 -4.77
N ALA A 18 0.22 -5.55 -3.70
CA ALA A 18 -0.26 -5.30 -2.36
C ALA A 18 0.22 -3.95 -1.79
N VAL A 19 1.29 -3.37 -2.34
CA VAL A 19 1.83 -2.06 -1.94
C VAL A 19 1.37 -0.93 -2.86
N ILE A 20 1.34 -1.15 -4.19
CA ILE A 20 1.04 -0.09 -5.16
C ILE A 20 -0.46 0.17 -5.26
N GLY A 21 -0.93 1.04 -4.37
CA GLY A 21 -2.23 1.69 -4.43
C GLY A 21 -2.21 3.01 -5.19
N ALA A 22 -3.32 3.74 -5.12
CA ALA A 22 -3.44 5.08 -5.72
C ALA A 22 -2.50 6.12 -5.08
N GLY A 23 -2.24 6.02 -3.77
CA GLY A 23 -1.29 6.90 -3.06
C GLY A 23 0.11 6.83 -3.69
N PHE A 24 0.62 5.62 -3.89
CA PHE A 24 1.87 5.37 -4.59
C PHE A 24 1.82 5.86 -6.04
N ALA A 25 0.79 5.46 -6.80
CA ALA A 25 0.68 5.77 -8.24
C ALA A 25 0.50 7.27 -8.54
N SER A 26 -0.04 8.04 -7.61
CA SER A 26 -0.12 9.49 -7.68
C SER A 26 1.23 10.19 -7.43
N GLY A 27 2.16 9.51 -6.75
CA GLY A 27 3.40 10.09 -6.23
C GLY A 27 3.22 10.89 -4.94
N GLN A 28 1.97 11.14 -4.50
CA GLN A 28 1.71 12.00 -3.36
C GLN A 28 2.14 11.40 -2.03
N GLU A 29 2.02 10.09 -1.91
CA GLU A 29 2.55 9.35 -0.78
C GLU A 29 4.07 9.55 -0.65
N ILE A 30 4.80 9.30 -1.73
CA ILE A 30 6.26 9.43 -1.79
C ILE A 30 6.69 10.90 -1.60
N MET A 31 5.87 11.85 -2.06
CA MET A 31 6.07 13.28 -1.81
C MET A 31 6.13 13.57 -0.31
N GLN A 32 5.12 13.14 0.44
CA GLN A 32 5.01 13.40 1.87
C GLN A 32 6.09 12.68 2.71
N PHE A 33 6.40 11.44 2.35
CA PHE A 33 7.30 10.60 3.14
C PHE A 33 8.79 10.75 2.81
N PHE A 34 9.14 11.20 1.60
CA PHE A 34 10.55 11.25 1.17
C PHE A 34 10.94 12.55 0.47
N ILE A 35 10.19 13.01 -0.53
CA ILE A 35 10.61 14.19 -1.33
C ILE A 35 10.67 15.45 -0.48
N LEU A 36 9.69 15.69 0.41
CA LEU A 36 9.69 16.84 1.32
C LEU A 36 10.83 16.85 2.35
N HIS A 37 11.59 15.75 2.47
CA HIS A 37 12.81 15.68 3.30
C HIS A 37 14.10 16.03 2.52
N GLY A 38 14.01 16.46 1.26
CA GLY A 38 15.15 16.81 0.44
C GLY A 38 16.14 15.64 0.28
N ALA A 39 17.44 15.92 0.31
CA ALA A 39 18.48 14.89 0.24
C ALA A 39 18.38 13.81 1.34
N SER A 40 17.90 14.18 2.55
CA SER A 40 17.74 13.22 3.64
C SER A 40 16.65 12.19 3.35
N GLY A 41 15.68 12.54 2.50
CA GLY A 41 14.65 11.63 1.99
C GLY A 41 15.24 10.40 1.31
N LEU A 42 16.37 10.53 0.59
CA LEU A 42 17.05 9.40 -0.06
C LEU A 42 17.59 8.38 0.94
N LYS A 43 18.01 8.81 2.14
CA LYS A 43 18.36 7.90 3.24
C LYS A 43 17.13 7.14 3.74
N GLY A 44 15.97 7.82 3.79
CA GLY A 44 14.68 7.21 4.07
C GLY A 44 14.27 6.17 3.04
N VAL A 45 14.48 6.46 1.75
CA VAL A 45 14.26 5.49 0.66
C VAL A 45 15.17 4.28 0.80
N ALA A 46 16.45 4.47 1.10
CA ALA A 46 17.38 3.36 1.31
C ALA A 46 16.97 2.47 2.49
N LEU A 47 16.56 3.10 3.61
CA LEU A 47 15.98 2.40 4.77
C LEU A 47 14.72 1.61 4.37
N ALA A 48 13.78 2.26 3.67
CA ALA A 48 12.54 1.62 3.24
C ALA A 48 12.80 0.43 2.30
N THR A 49 13.74 0.57 1.38
CA THR A 49 14.16 -0.47 0.43
C THR A 49 14.72 -1.69 1.17
N ALA A 50 15.64 -1.47 2.11
CA ALA A 50 16.23 -2.53 2.91
C ALA A 50 15.16 -3.25 3.75
N LEU A 51 14.26 -2.50 4.39
CA LEU A 51 13.18 -3.07 5.18
C LEU A 51 12.15 -3.84 4.33
N PHE A 52 11.71 -3.32 3.18
CA PHE A 52 10.79 -4.06 2.31
C PHE A 52 11.39 -5.37 1.80
N ALA A 53 12.66 -5.34 1.40
CA ALA A 53 13.36 -6.53 0.93
C ALA A 53 13.49 -7.56 2.06
N TYR A 54 13.95 -7.14 3.23
CA TYR A 54 14.10 -7.99 4.41
C TYR A 54 12.76 -8.57 4.86
N LEU A 55 11.75 -7.73 5.09
CA LEU A 55 10.45 -8.13 5.61
C LEU A 55 9.67 -8.97 4.60
N GLY A 56 9.73 -8.64 3.30
CA GLY A 56 9.11 -9.46 2.26
C GLY A 56 9.68 -10.88 2.25
N GLY A 57 11.01 -11.01 2.30
CA GLY A 57 11.68 -12.30 2.42
C GLY A 57 11.32 -13.04 3.70
N TYR A 58 11.33 -12.34 4.84
CA TYR A 58 11.05 -12.92 6.15
C TYR A 58 9.60 -13.38 6.31
N VAL A 59 8.63 -12.60 5.82
CA VAL A 59 7.22 -12.97 5.80
C VAL A 59 7.02 -14.23 4.96
N MET A 60 7.60 -14.30 3.76
CA MET A 60 7.53 -15.51 2.94
C MET A 60 8.22 -16.71 3.59
N PHE A 61 9.33 -16.50 4.30
CA PHE A 61 9.97 -17.55 5.09
C PHE A 61 9.02 -18.09 6.16
N LEU A 62 8.34 -17.23 6.92
CA LEU A 62 7.34 -17.63 7.92
C LEU A 62 6.17 -18.38 7.27
N CYS A 63 5.57 -17.81 6.23
CA CYS A 63 4.37 -18.36 5.59
C CYS A 63 4.63 -19.74 4.98
N THR A 64 5.79 -19.93 4.33
CA THR A 64 6.17 -21.21 3.73
C THR A 64 6.67 -22.24 4.75
N SER A 65 7.21 -21.79 5.88
CA SER A 65 7.59 -22.69 6.99
C SER A 65 6.36 -23.22 7.73
N LEU A 66 5.34 -22.38 7.91
CA LEU A 66 4.10 -22.72 8.59
C LEU A 66 3.07 -23.37 7.66
N LYS A 67 3.31 -23.38 6.34
CA LYS A 67 2.29 -23.74 5.33
C LYS A 67 0.99 -22.97 5.57
N SER A 68 1.13 -21.66 5.81
CA SER A 68 0.01 -20.80 6.19
C SER A 68 -1.02 -20.70 5.07
N THR A 69 -2.30 -20.59 5.44
CA THR A 69 -3.42 -20.34 4.51
C THR A 69 -3.97 -18.93 4.60
N GLY A 70 -3.55 -18.14 5.58
CA GLY A 70 -4.11 -16.81 5.74
C GLY A 70 -3.55 -15.97 6.87
N TYR A 71 -3.83 -14.68 6.76
CA TYR A 71 -3.30 -13.60 7.57
C TYR A 71 -3.47 -13.81 9.08
N LYS A 72 -4.62 -14.38 9.49
CA LYS A 72 -4.95 -14.61 10.90
C LYS A 72 -3.95 -15.53 11.59
N GLU A 73 -3.40 -16.53 10.90
CA GLU A 73 -2.40 -17.45 11.47
C GLU A 73 -1.10 -16.71 11.77
N ILE A 74 -0.64 -15.87 10.83
CA ILE A 74 0.56 -15.03 11.00
C ILE A 74 0.38 -14.02 12.12
N LEU A 75 -0.75 -13.31 12.17
CA LEU A 75 -1.03 -12.36 13.24
C LEU A 75 -1.11 -13.03 14.61
N THR A 76 -1.78 -14.18 14.70
CA THR A 76 -1.93 -14.90 15.98
C THR A 76 -0.58 -15.37 16.49
N LEU A 77 0.30 -15.83 15.60
CA LEU A 77 1.67 -16.21 15.95
C LEU A 77 2.50 -15.03 16.47
N LEU A 78 2.38 -13.87 15.82
CA LEU A 78 3.22 -12.70 16.13
C LEU A 78 2.71 -11.88 17.34
N LEU A 79 1.40 -11.69 17.45
CA LEU A 79 0.79 -10.72 18.37
C LEU A 79 -0.11 -11.36 19.44
N GLY A 80 -0.48 -12.62 19.28
CA GLY A 80 -1.43 -13.30 20.16
C GLY A 80 -2.88 -12.84 19.97
N SER A 81 -3.82 -13.54 20.62
CA SER A 81 -5.26 -13.38 20.37
C SER A 81 -5.89 -12.11 20.96
N ARG A 82 -5.30 -11.52 22.01
CA ARG A 82 -5.87 -10.35 22.71
C ARG A 82 -5.64 -9.04 21.95
N VAL A 83 -4.46 -8.88 21.33
CA VAL A 83 -4.11 -7.70 20.53
C VAL A 83 -4.97 -7.60 19.26
N GLY A 84 -5.47 -8.73 18.77
CA GLY A 84 -6.30 -8.81 17.57
C GLY A 84 -7.55 -7.95 17.59
N LYS A 85 -8.24 -7.79 18.74
CA LYS A 85 -9.47 -6.97 18.82
C LYS A 85 -9.20 -5.47 18.64
N VAL A 86 -8.12 -4.96 19.21
CA VAL A 86 -7.75 -3.54 19.10
C VAL A 86 -7.33 -3.22 17.66
N ILE A 87 -6.49 -4.09 17.07
CA ILE A 87 -6.07 -3.97 15.67
C ILE A 87 -7.27 -4.01 14.73
N ASP A 88 -8.28 -4.79 15.05
CA ASP A 88 -9.48 -4.89 14.22
C ASP A 88 -10.27 -3.58 14.14
N ILE A 89 -10.47 -2.92 15.28
CA ILE A 89 -11.13 -1.61 15.34
C ILE A 89 -10.30 -0.57 14.60
N LEU A 90 -8.98 -0.55 14.81
CA LEU A 90 -8.08 0.37 14.12
C LEU A 90 -8.11 0.14 12.60
N ASN A 91 -8.13 -1.11 12.15
CA ASN A 91 -8.25 -1.43 10.72
C ASN A 91 -9.58 -0.94 10.12
N LEU A 92 -10.71 -1.04 10.83
CA LEU A 92 -11.98 -0.48 10.37
C LEU A 92 -11.88 1.05 10.17
N CYS A 93 -11.26 1.75 11.11
CA CYS A 93 -11.00 3.19 10.99
C CYS A 93 -10.07 3.50 9.81
N MET A 94 -9.02 2.69 9.59
CA MET A 94 -8.11 2.84 8.45
C MET A 94 -8.82 2.64 7.11
N LEU A 95 -9.74 1.67 7.01
CA LEU A 95 -10.53 1.43 5.80
C LEU A 95 -11.44 2.61 5.46
N LEU A 96 -12.11 3.21 6.46
CA LEU A 96 -12.91 4.42 6.24
C LEU A 96 -12.05 5.65 5.91
N GLY A 97 -10.94 5.83 6.63
CA GLY A 97 -10.02 6.94 6.41
C GLY A 97 -9.39 6.88 5.02
N GLY A 98 -8.91 5.71 4.62
CA GLY A 98 -8.35 5.52 3.29
C GLY A 98 -9.42 5.56 2.19
N LEU A 99 -10.67 5.15 2.44
CA LEU A 99 -11.78 5.39 1.51
C LEU A 99 -11.97 6.90 1.29
N SER A 100 -11.95 7.69 2.37
CA SER A 100 -12.02 9.15 2.30
C SER A 100 -10.86 9.75 1.49
N VAL A 101 -9.65 9.19 1.64
CA VAL A 101 -8.48 9.57 0.84
C VAL A 101 -8.71 9.28 -0.64
N MET A 102 -9.33 8.14 -0.99
CA MET A 102 -9.66 7.83 -2.40
C MET A 102 -10.70 8.77 -2.98
N LEU A 103 -11.73 9.12 -2.21
CA LEU A 103 -12.74 10.10 -2.63
C LEU A 103 -12.10 11.46 -2.96
N SER A 104 -11.24 11.95 -2.06
CA SER A 104 -10.47 13.18 -2.27
C SER A 104 -9.49 13.07 -3.44
N GLY A 105 -8.84 11.92 -3.63
CA GLY A 105 -7.98 11.66 -4.79
C GLY A 105 -8.73 11.74 -6.13
N SER A 106 -9.97 11.23 -6.18
CA SER A 106 -10.83 11.36 -7.36
C SER A 106 -11.17 12.83 -7.63
N ALA A 107 -11.44 13.60 -6.57
CA ALA A 107 -11.66 15.03 -6.64
C ALA A 107 -10.44 15.77 -7.24
N ALA A 108 -9.22 15.39 -6.81
CA ALA A 108 -7.97 15.92 -7.32
C ALA A 108 -7.77 15.61 -8.81
N ILE A 109 -7.99 14.36 -9.25
CA ILE A 109 -7.89 14.00 -10.67
C ILE A 109 -8.89 14.83 -11.51
N PHE A 110 -10.13 14.95 -11.06
CA PHE A 110 -11.14 15.67 -11.83
C PHE A 110 -10.77 17.15 -12.00
N GLY A 111 -10.25 17.78 -10.95
CA GLY A 111 -9.76 19.16 -11.01
C GLY A 111 -8.49 19.33 -11.85
N GLU A 112 -7.44 18.57 -11.54
CA GLU A 112 -6.10 18.74 -12.12
C GLU A 112 -5.98 18.16 -13.54
N GLN A 113 -6.71 17.09 -13.87
CA GLN A 113 -6.60 16.42 -15.17
C GLN A 113 -7.72 16.77 -16.13
N PHE A 114 -8.97 16.76 -15.65
CA PHE A 114 -10.14 16.89 -16.53
C PHE A 114 -10.68 18.31 -16.58
N GLY A 115 -10.20 19.23 -15.73
CA GLY A 115 -10.73 20.59 -15.60
C GLY A 115 -12.20 20.60 -15.13
N LEU A 116 -12.66 19.52 -14.50
CA LEU A 116 -14.03 19.34 -14.03
C LEU A 116 -14.16 19.74 -12.55
N PRO A 117 -15.37 20.06 -12.07
CA PRO A 117 -15.59 20.35 -10.65
C PRO A 117 -15.16 19.17 -9.78
N ALA A 118 -14.34 19.43 -8.75
CA ALA A 118 -13.84 18.41 -7.83
C ALA A 118 -14.96 17.56 -7.19
N ARG A 119 -16.11 18.18 -6.90
CA ARG A 119 -17.31 17.50 -6.36
C ARG A 119 -17.86 16.44 -7.31
N ALA A 120 -17.73 16.62 -8.63
CA ALA A 120 -18.14 15.60 -9.61
C ALA A 120 -17.26 14.36 -9.47
N GLY A 121 -15.95 14.52 -9.27
CA GLY A 121 -15.03 13.40 -9.03
C GLY A 121 -15.39 12.58 -7.79
N VAL A 122 -15.77 13.24 -6.69
CA VAL A 122 -16.27 12.58 -5.47
C VAL A 122 -17.58 11.83 -5.75
N LEU A 123 -18.55 12.49 -6.39
CA LEU A 123 -19.86 11.89 -6.66
C LEU A 123 -19.76 10.65 -7.54
N VAL A 124 -18.94 10.70 -8.59
CA VAL A 124 -18.73 9.57 -9.50
C VAL A 124 -18.11 8.39 -8.76
N VAL A 125 -17.01 8.60 -8.02
CA VAL A 125 -16.33 7.47 -7.35
C VAL A 125 -17.19 6.87 -6.23
N VAL A 126 -17.94 7.69 -5.49
CA VAL A 126 -18.87 7.21 -4.46
C VAL A 126 -20.00 6.39 -5.07
N THR A 127 -20.61 6.90 -6.14
CA THR A 127 -21.73 6.22 -6.80
C THR A 127 -21.28 4.89 -7.40
N LEU A 128 -20.17 4.88 -8.14
CA LEU A 128 -19.64 3.65 -8.72
C LEU A 128 -19.24 2.64 -7.64
N THR A 129 -18.62 3.10 -6.54
CA THR A 129 -18.28 2.22 -5.42
C THR A 129 -19.53 1.61 -4.81
N ALA A 130 -20.56 2.41 -4.52
CA ALA A 130 -21.81 1.92 -3.96
C ALA A 130 -22.53 0.92 -4.89
N LEU A 131 -22.58 1.21 -6.20
CA LEU A 131 -23.18 0.31 -7.20
C LEU A 131 -22.46 -1.05 -7.24
N VAL A 132 -21.13 -1.05 -7.19
CA VAL A 132 -20.33 -2.29 -7.15
C VAL A 132 -20.60 -3.09 -5.87
N ILE A 133 -20.68 -2.42 -4.71
CA ILE A 133 -21.05 -3.08 -3.43
C ILE A 133 -22.44 -3.72 -3.53
N LEU A 134 -23.39 -3.08 -4.21
CA LEU A 134 -24.74 -3.59 -4.40
C LEU A 134 -24.79 -4.78 -5.39
N GLY A 135 -24.05 -4.68 -6.49
CA GLY A 135 -24.07 -5.64 -7.61
C GLY A 135 -23.16 -6.87 -7.46
N GLY A 136 -22.05 -6.77 -6.72
CA GLY A 136 -21.06 -7.84 -6.58
C GLY A 136 -19.66 -7.43 -7.06
N LEU A 137 -18.62 -8.11 -6.56
CA LEU A 137 -17.22 -7.63 -6.63
C LEU A 137 -16.33 -8.31 -7.67
N ASP A 138 -16.75 -9.48 -8.17
CA ASP A 138 -15.83 -10.42 -8.83
C ASP A 138 -15.14 -9.81 -10.07
N GLY A 139 -15.86 -8.98 -10.83
CA GLY A 139 -15.29 -8.29 -12.00
C GLY A 139 -14.25 -7.22 -11.64
N VAL A 140 -14.50 -6.43 -10.59
CA VAL A 140 -13.61 -5.33 -10.19
C VAL A 140 -12.33 -5.86 -9.53
N LEU A 141 -12.46 -6.87 -8.69
CA LEU A 141 -11.32 -7.51 -8.04
C LEU A 141 -10.40 -8.16 -9.08
N THR A 142 -10.97 -8.76 -10.13
CA THR A 142 -10.20 -9.35 -11.24
C THR A 142 -9.48 -8.26 -12.05
N ALA A 143 -10.13 -7.15 -12.36
CA ALA A 143 -9.51 -6.04 -13.08
C ALA A 143 -8.27 -5.47 -12.34
N ASN A 144 -8.34 -5.37 -11.00
CA ASN A 144 -7.23 -4.85 -10.20
C ASN A 144 -5.92 -5.67 -10.35
N VAL A 145 -6.02 -6.97 -10.58
CA VAL A 145 -4.84 -7.83 -10.79
C VAL A 145 -4.03 -7.39 -12.01
N PHE A 146 -4.70 -7.00 -13.10
CA PHE A 146 -4.04 -6.49 -14.31
C PHE A 146 -3.52 -5.06 -14.14
N MET A 147 -4.18 -4.26 -13.30
CA MET A 147 -3.77 -2.87 -13.05
C MET A 147 -2.43 -2.75 -12.33
N VAL A 148 -2.10 -3.71 -11.46
CA VAL A 148 -0.86 -3.67 -10.66
C VAL A 148 0.41 -3.53 -11.52
N PRO A 149 0.73 -4.47 -12.45
CA PRO A 149 1.94 -4.37 -13.24
C PRO A 149 1.93 -3.13 -14.14
N LEU A 150 0.76 -2.73 -14.64
CA LEU A 150 0.60 -1.53 -15.46
C LEU A 150 0.94 -0.26 -14.66
N LYS A 151 0.41 -0.12 -13.44
CA LYS A 151 0.73 1.00 -12.53
C LYS A 151 2.22 1.04 -12.21
N PHE A 152 2.81 -0.09 -11.84
CA PHE A 152 4.24 -0.17 -11.52
C PHE A 152 5.11 0.29 -12.69
N LEU A 153 4.82 -0.22 -13.90
CA LEU A 153 5.56 0.13 -15.10
C LEU A 153 5.38 1.61 -15.46
N ALA A 154 4.14 2.11 -15.48
CA ALA A 154 3.84 3.50 -15.83
C ALA A 154 4.55 4.47 -14.87
N VAL A 155 4.44 4.24 -13.56
CA VAL A 155 5.11 5.06 -12.53
C VAL A 155 6.64 5.05 -12.72
N SER A 156 7.22 3.87 -12.95
CA SER A 156 8.67 3.73 -13.12
C SER A 156 9.17 4.41 -14.39
N LEU A 157 8.49 4.21 -15.53
CA LEU A 157 8.86 4.80 -16.80
C LEU A 157 8.70 6.32 -16.82
N ILE A 158 7.61 6.84 -16.28
CA ILE A 158 7.37 8.29 -16.21
C ILE A 158 8.40 8.95 -15.29
N SER A 159 8.69 8.34 -14.14
CA SER A 159 9.74 8.85 -13.24
C SER A 159 11.11 8.84 -13.91
N LEU A 160 11.46 7.76 -14.60
CA LEU A 160 12.71 7.66 -15.34
C LEU A 160 12.79 8.72 -16.44
N ALA A 161 11.77 8.85 -17.28
CA ALA A 161 11.76 9.82 -18.36
C ALA A 161 11.80 11.28 -17.84
N ALA A 162 11.10 11.57 -16.73
CA ALA A 162 11.15 12.87 -16.07
C ALA A 162 12.56 13.21 -15.53
N LEU A 163 13.38 12.22 -15.16
CA LEU A 163 14.78 12.45 -14.80
C LEU A 163 15.60 12.96 -16.00
N HIS A 164 15.32 12.47 -17.20
CA HIS A 164 16.03 12.89 -18.41
C HIS A 164 15.57 14.25 -18.97
N LEU A 165 14.35 14.69 -18.68
CA LEU A 165 13.78 15.94 -19.20
C LEU A 165 14.24 17.23 -18.47
N GLY A 166 14.88 17.13 -17.30
CA GLY A 166 15.35 18.31 -16.58
C GLY A 166 16.68 18.85 -17.15
N GLY A 167 16.85 20.17 -17.24
CA GLY A 167 18.13 20.81 -17.58
C GLY A 167 18.99 21.22 -16.37
N GLY A 168 18.50 21.04 -15.13
CA GLY A 168 19.18 21.45 -13.89
C GLY A 168 19.82 20.30 -13.11
N THR A 169 20.52 20.61 -12.02
CA THR A 169 20.96 19.63 -11.01
C THR A 169 19.78 19.19 -10.13
N VAL A 170 19.86 18.01 -9.49
CA VAL A 170 18.84 17.59 -8.52
C VAL A 170 18.87 18.58 -7.36
N ASN A 171 17.72 19.17 -7.00
CA ASN A 171 17.65 20.04 -5.84
C ASN A 171 17.70 19.17 -4.57
N LEU A 172 18.80 19.30 -3.83
CA LEU A 172 19.11 18.49 -2.65
C LEU A 172 18.83 19.24 -1.34
N GLU A 173 18.58 20.55 -1.42
CA GLU A 173 18.37 21.36 -0.22
C GLU A 173 16.96 21.11 0.37
N PRO A 174 16.87 20.83 1.68
CA PRO A 174 15.58 20.77 2.35
C PRO A 174 15.01 22.19 2.42
N VAL A 175 13.88 22.41 1.74
CA VAL A 175 13.28 23.76 1.60
C VAL A 175 12.70 24.28 2.91
N VAL A 176 12.28 23.40 3.82
CA VAL A 176 11.79 23.77 5.17
C VAL A 176 12.27 22.74 6.18
N PRO A 177 12.82 23.14 7.34
CA PRO A 177 13.02 22.24 8.46
C PRO A 177 11.70 21.56 8.82
N ALA A 178 11.66 20.22 8.79
CA ALA A 178 10.50 19.40 9.17
C ALA A 178 9.23 19.45 8.26
N ALA A 179 9.33 19.79 6.97
CA ALA A 179 8.16 19.76 6.07
C ALA A 179 7.61 18.36 5.75
N GLY A 180 8.45 17.33 5.78
CA GLY A 180 8.03 15.94 5.53
C GLY A 180 7.38 15.28 6.75
N VAL A 181 6.74 14.14 6.51
CA VAL A 181 6.07 13.34 7.55
C VAL A 181 6.97 13.14 8.79
N ALA A 182 6.40 13.38 9.97
CA ALA A 182 7.05 13.19 11.26
C ALA A 182 8.36 13.97 11.47
N GLY A 183 8.69 14.93 10.60
CA GLY A 183 9.84 15.82 10.73
C GLY A 183 11.22 15.17 10.58
N HIS A 184 11.32 13.83 10.45
CA HIS A 184 12.59 13.11 10.36
C HIS A 184 12.52 11.93 9.38
N TRP A 185 13.44 11.89 8.42
CA TRP A 185 13.47 10.91 7.32
C TRP A 185 13.44 9.44 7.79
N ALA A 186 14.08 9.13 8.92
CA ALA A 186 14.11 7.76 9.44
C ALA A 186 12.74 7.35 10.00
N VAL A 187 12.08 8.26 10.73
CA VAL A 187 10.74 8.02 11.28
C VAL A 187 9.74 7.89 10.13
N ALA A 188 9.83 8.76 9.12
CA ALA A 188 9.05 8.65 7.90
C ALA A 188 9.28 7.29 7.20
N GLY A 189 10.53 6.84 7.05
CA GLY A 189 10.85 5.54 6.47
C GLY A 189 10.25 4.35 7.24
N PHE A 190 10.34 4.36 8.57
CA PHE A 190 9.71 3.32 9.40
C PHE A 190 8.19 3.34 9.26
N LEU A 191 7.55 4.51 9.40
CA LEU A 191 6.10 4.65 9.25
C LEU A 191 5.65 4.20 7.85
N TYR A 192 6.37 4.61 6.81
CA TYR A 192 6.08 4.25 5.42
C TYR A 192 6.05 2.75 5.21
N VAL A 193 7.13 2.06 5.59
CA VAL A 193 7.19 0.59 5.48
C VAL A 193 6.12 -0.05 6.36
N SER A 194 5.90 0.52 7.54
CA SER A 194 5.02 -0.05 8.54
C SER A 194 3.58 -0.21 8.07
N TYR A 195 2.96 0.85 7.53
CA TYR A 195 1.60 0.70 7.00
C TYR A 195 1.59 -0.05 5.66
N ASN A 196 2.61 0.16 4.82
CA ASN A 196 2.70 -0.53 3.53
C ASN A 196 2.90 -2.04 3.67
N MET A 197 3.35 -2.55 4.81
CA MET A 197 3.49 -3.99 5.06
C MET A 197 2.20 -4.69 5.52
N VAL A 198 1.17 -3.95 5.94
CA VAL A 198 -0.06 -4.54 6.48
C VAL A 198 -0.76 -5.42 5.45
N VAL A 199 -1.03 -4.89 4.25
CA VAL A 199 -1.71 -5.61 3.16
C VAL A 199 -0.81 -6.69 2.55
N PRO A 200 0.48 -6.45 2.26
CA PRO A 200 1.40 -7.50 1.81
C PRO A 200 1.50 -8.70 2.72
N VAL A 201 1.51 -8.53 4.04
CA VAL A 201 1.54 -9.69 4.96
C VAL A 201 0.31 -10.57 4.74
N ALA A 202 -0.86 -9.97 4.54
CA ALA A 202 -2.07 -10.72 4.24
C ALA A 202 -1.97 -11.45 2.88
N VAL A 203 -1.55 -10.75 1.82
CA VAL A 203 -1.44 -11.33 0.47
C VAL A 203 -0.36 -12.41 0.37
N LEU A 204 0.80 -12.21 0.98
CA LEU A 204 1.89 -13.19 0.98
C LEU A 204 1.54 -14.42 1.81
N SER A 205 0.75 -14.26 2.89
CA SER A 205 0.34 -15.39 3.73
C SER A 205 -0.48 -16.44 2.98
N SER A 206 -1.32 -16.06 2.01
CA SER A 206 -2.10 -17.01 1.22
C SER A 206 -1.25 -17.84 0.26
N LEU A 207 0.00 -17.44 -0.01
CA LEU A 207 0.91 -18.17 -0.89
C LEU A 207 1.70 -19.26 -0.17
N GLY A 208 1.66 -19.31 1.18
CA GLY A 208 2.52 -20.15 2.02
C GLY A 208 2.47 -21.65 1.71
N ARG A 209 1.31 -22.20 1.32
CA ARG A 209 1.16 -23.61 0.91
C ARG A 209 1.57 -23.89 -0.53
N THR A 210 1.55 -22.88 -1.39
CA THR A 210 1.61 -23.04 -2.85
C THR A 210 2.98 -22.78 -3.43
N VAL A 211 3.87 -22.11 -2.69
CA VAL A 211 5.18 -21.69 -3.18
C VAL A 211 6.30 -22.37 -2.37
N PRO A 212 7.31 -22.98 -3.04
CA PRO A 212 8.49 -23.49 -2.35
C PRO A 212 9.22 -22.39 -1.58
N ARG A 213 9.71 -22.71 -0.38
CA ARG A 213 10.37 -21.74 0.52
C ARG A 213 11.45 -20.89 -0.17
N LYS A 214 12.38 -21.51 -0.90
CA LYS A 214 13.47 -20.80 -1.62
C LYS A 214 12.91 -19.75 -2.59
N THR A 215 11.95 -20.15 -3.43
CA THR A 215 11.30 -19.26 -4.40
C THR A 215 10.48 -18.17 -3.71
N GLY A 216 9.77 -18.51 -2.64
CA GLY A 216 8.98 -17.56 -1.86
C GLY A 216 9.84 -16.46 -1.23
N VAL A 217 10.93 -16.85 -0.55
CA VAL A 217 11.88 -15.90 0.05
C VAL A 217 12.54 -15.03 -1.02
N ALA A 218 13.02 -15.62 -2.11
CA ALA A 218 13.61 -14.86 -3.21
C ALA A 218 12.62 -13.87 -3.83
N GLY A 219 11.35 -14.27 -4.01
CA GLY A 219 10.30 -13.39 -4.51
C GLY A 219 9.93 -12.26 -3.55
N GLY A 220 9.92 -12.54 -2.24
CA GLY A 220 9.74 -11.53 -1.21
C GLY A 220 10.87 -10.49 -1.20
N VAL A 221 12.12 -10.93 -1.25
CA VAL A 221 13.29 -10.03 -1.31
C VAL A 221 13.29 -9.21 -2.60
N LEU A 222 13.14 -9.86 -3.76
CA LEU A 222 13.16 -9.18 -5.06
C LEU A 222 11.99 -8.20 -5.21
N GLY A 223 10.79 -8.57 -4.75
CA GLY A 223 9.64 -7.67 -4.75
C GLY A 223 9.89 -6.43 -3.88
N GLY A 224 10.49 -6.61 -2.70
CA GLY A 224 10.85 -5.48 -1.84
C GLY A 224 11.92 -4.56 -2.43
N LEU A 225 12.93 -5.13 -3.10
CA LEU A 225 13.94 -4.35 -3.82
C LEU A 225 13.34 -3.55 -4.97
N LEU A 226 12.45 -4.16 -5.76
CA LEU A 226 11.77 -3.48 -6.88
C LEU A 226 10.84 -2.36 -6.40
N LEU A 227 10.13 -2.58 -5.29
CA LEU A 227 9.33 -1.53 -4.64
C LEU A 227 10.21 -0.36 -4.19
N GLY A 228 11.30 -0.64 -3.46
CA GLY A 228 12.25 0.38 -3.03
C GLY A 228 12.88 1.15 -4.20
N GLY A 229 13.22 0.44 -5.28
CA GLY A 229 13.71 1.04 -6.53
C GLY A 229 12.70 2.00 -7.17
N ALA A 230 11.42 1.61 -7.26
CA ALA A 230 10.38 2.49 -7.77
C ALA A 230 10.16 3.72 -6.86
N VAL A 231 10.18 3.55 -5.53
CA VAL A 231 10.13 4.68 -4.58
C VAL A 231 11.31 5.62 -4.81
N GLY A 232 12.51 5.08 -5.02
CA GLY A 232 13.72 5.85 -5.32
C GLY A 232 13.62 6.63 -6.62
N LEU A 233 13.11 6.01 -7.69
CA LEU A 233 12.89 6.67 -8.97
C LEU A 233 11.92 7.84 -8.84
N VAL A 234 10.76 7.63 -8.19
CA VAL A 234 9.77 8.70 -7.96
C VAL A 234 10.36 9.80 -7.09
N THR A 235 11.14 9.45 -6.06
CA THR A 235 11.77 10.43 -5.16
C THR A 235 12.79 11.29 -5.90
N LEU A 236 13.68 10.69 -6.69
CA LEU A 236 14.66 11.41 -7.49
C LEU A 236 13.99 12.31 -8.54
N ALA A 237 12.96 11.79 -9.22
CA ALA A 237 12.21 12.57 -10.20
C ALA A 237 11.48 13.75 -9.54
N GLY A 238 10.87 13.52 -8.38
CA GLY A 238 10.24 14.57 -7.58
C GLY A 238 11.20 15.66 -7.12
N LEU A 239 12.38 15.28 -6.59
CA LEU A 239 13.43 16.23 -6.18
C LEU A 239 13.99 17.04 -7.36
N ARG A 240 14.03 16.46 -8.56
CA ARG A 240 14.50 17.15 -9.77
C ARG A 240 13.54 18.23 -10.26
N HIS A 241 12.23 18.04 -10.06
CA HIS A 241 11.19 19.00 -10.45
C HIS A 241 10.58 19.69 -9.21
N PHE A 242 11.35 19.77 -8.14
CA PHE A 242 11.00 20.52 -6.93
C PHE A 242 11.45 21.98 -7.11
N PRO A 243 10.64 23.00 -6.71
CA PRO A 243 9.42 22.93 -5.90
C PRO A 243 8.11 22.72 -6.66
N GLU A 244 8.10 22.82 -7.99
CA GLU A 244 6.88 22.86 -8.78
C GLU A 244 6.01 21.62 -8.60
N ALA A 245 6.63 20.42 -8.55
CA ALA A 245 5.92 19.16 -8.34
C ALA A 245 5.16 19.11 -7.00
N SER A 246 5.56 19.89 -5.99
CA SER A 246 4.92 19.92 -4.67
C SER A 246 3.64 20.77 -4.62
N ALA A 247 3.41 21.62 -5.63
CA ALA A 247 2.20 22.42 -5.73
C ALA A 247 0.97 21.62 -6.19
N TYR A 248 1.18 20.40 -6.70
CA TYR A 248 0.13 19.53 -7.21
C TYR A 248 -0.26 18.47 -6.19
N GLN A 249 -1.54 18.06 -6.19
CA GLN A 249 -2.00 16.94 -5.40
C GLN A 249 -1.57 15.60 -5.99
N ILE A 250 -1.31 15.55 -7.30
CA ILE A 250 -0.89 14.33 -8.01
C ILE A 250 0.46 14.59 -8.71
N PRO A 251 1.58 14.56 -7.98
CA PRO A 251 2.90 14.91 -8.52
C PRO A 251 3.32 14.12 -9.76
N LEU A 252 3.01 12.82 -9.83
CA LEU A 252 3.36 12.01 -11.02
C LEU A 252 2.56 12.40 -12.26
N LEU A 253 1.34 12.93 -12.08
CA LEU A 253 0.56 13.47 -13.20
C LEU A 253 1.20 14.75 -13.74
N TYR A 254 1.68 15.62 -12.85
CA TYR A 254 2.48 16.78 -13.25
C TYR A 254 3.73 16.37 -14.05
N LEU A 255 4.49 15.37 -13.57
CA LEU A 255 5.65 14.86 -14.30
C LEU A 255 5.27 14.25 -15.67
N ALA A 256 4.12 13.57 -15.76
CA ALA A 256 3.62 13.06 -17.03
C ALA A 256 3.25 14.20 -18.00
N GLY A 257 2.70 15.31 -17.50
CA GLY A 257 2.43 16.51 -18.30
C GLY A 257 3.69 17.09 -18.94
N ARG A 258 4.84 17.03 -18.25
CA ARG A 258 6.15 17.45 -18.77
C ARG A 258 6.62 16.60 -19.97
N LEU A 259 6.16 15.34 -20.06
CA LEU A 259 6.46 14.43 -21.18
C LEU A 259 5.52 14.64 -22.37
N GLY A 260 4.40 15.32 -22.17
CA GLY A 260 3.41 15.63 -23.19
C GLY A 260 1.99 15.23 -22.78
N HIS A 261 1.01 15.89 -23.39
CA HIS A 261 -0.41 15.77 -23.04
C HIS A 261 -0.95 14.33 -23.10
N GLY A 262 -0.50 13.53 -24.07
CA GLY A 262 -0.93 12.13 -24.20
C GLY A 262 -0.51 11.26 -23.00
N PHE A 263 0.72 11.41 -22.51
CA PHE A 263 1.19 10.69 -21.32
C PHE A 263 0.40 11.10 -20.08
N GLN A 264 0.11 12.39 -19.96
CA GLN A 264 -0.69 12.93 -18.87
C GLN A 264 -2.10 12.33 -18.83
N GLN A 265 -2.79 12.27 -19.98
CA GLN A 265 -4.13 11.69 -20.07
C GLN A 265 -4.17 10.20 -19.71
N VAL A 266 -3.23 9.43 -20.27
CA VAL A 266 -3.14 7.98 -20.00
C VAL A 266 -2.85 7.72 -18.52
N LEU A 267 -1.90 8.45 -17.92
CA LEU A 267 -1.60 8.31 -16.51
C LEU A 267 -2.77 8.76 -15.63
N GLY A 268 -3.43 9.88 -15.97
CA GLY A 268 -4.59 10.38 -15.24
C GLY A 268 -5.72 9.35 -15.17
N LEU A 269 -6.05 8.72 -16.31
CA LEU A 269 -7.04 7.63 -16.35
C LEU A 269 -6.58 6.42 -15.52
N LEU A 270 -5.31 6.03 -15.64
CA LEU A 270 -4.73 4.92 -14.89
C LEU A 270 -4.80 5.13 -13.37
N ILE A 271 -4.44 6.33 -12.90
CA ILE A 271 -4.52 6.74 -11.49
C ILE A 271 -5.99 6.76 -11.03
N TRP A 272 -6.89 7.30 -11.86
CA TRP A 272 -8.31 7.34 -11.50
C TRP A 272 -8.93 5.96 -11.35
N LEU A 273 -8.62 5.03 -12.27
CA LEU A 273 -9.04 3.63 -12.13
C LEU A 273 -8.44 3.01 -10.86
N ALA A 274 -7.20 3.35 -10.52
CA ALA A 274 -6.54 2.84 -9.30
C ALA A 274 -7.24 3.35 -8.05
N ILE A 275 -7.68 4.61 -8.06
CA ILE A 275 -8.49 5.23 -7.00
C ILE A 275 -9.81 4.48 -6.85
N LEU A 276 -10.52 4.24 -7.96
CA LEU A 276 -11.81 3.54 -7.96
C LEU A 276 -11.69 2.11 -7.40
N THR A 277 -10.74 1.31 -7.88
CA THR A 277 -10.57 -0.07 -7.37
C THR A 277 -10.14 -0.09 -5.91
N THR A 278 -9.33 0.88 -5.47
CA THR A 278 -8.92 1.01 -4.06
C THR A 278 -10.09 1.47 -3.17
N ALA A 279 -10.96 2.36 -3.66
CA ALA A 279 -12.18 2.76 -2.95
C ALA A 279 -13.11 1.56 -2.74
N ILE A 280 -13.33 0.77 -3.80
CA ILE A 280 -14.12 -0.47 -3.76
C ILE A 280 -13.53 -1.48 -2.78
N ALA A 281 -12.21 -1.71 -2.83
CA ALA A 281 -11.55 -2.64 -1.93
C ALA A 281 -11.72 -2.23 -0.45
N GLN A 282 -11.65 -0.93 -0.15
CA GLN A 282 -11.81 -0.44 1.22
C GLN A 282 -13.25 -0.49 1.72
N ALA A 283 -14.22 -0.08 0.88
CA ALA A 283 -15.64 -0.23 1.20
C ALA A 283 -16.02 -1.70 1.40
N HIS A 284 -15.50 -2.59 0.54
CA HIS A 284 -15.67 -4.04 0.70
C HIS A 284 -15.02 -4.57 1.98
N GLY A 285 -13.79 -4.16 2.28
CA GLY A 285 -13.08 -4.58 3.50
C GLY A 285 -13.88 -4.19 4.76
N PHE A 286 -14.44 -2.97 4.78
CA PHE A 286 -15.26 -2.50 5.88
C PHE A 286 -16.57 -3.29 6.00
N ALA A 287 -17.29 -3.44 4.88
CA ALA A 287 -18.56 -4.14 4.83
C ALA A 287 -18.44 -5.63 5.17
N SER A 288 -17.48 -6.32 4.58
CA SER A 288 -17.25 -7.75 4.82
C SER A 288 -16.92 -8.01 6.29
N ARG A 289 -16.15 -7.12 6.91
CA ARG A 289 -15.76 -7.27 8.32
C ARG A 289 -16.93 -7.13 9.30
N LEU A 290 -17.86 -6.22 9.03
CA LEU A 290 -19.02 -5.96 9.89
C LEU A 290 -20.25 -6.84 9.57
N SER A 291 -20.35 -7.34 8.33
CA SER A 291 -21.53 -8.08 7.88
C SER A 291 -21.68 -9.49 8.44
N GLY A 292 -20.61 -10.08 9.00
CA GLY A 292 -20.61 -11.47 9.44
C GLY A 292 -20.88 -12.49 8.31
N GLY A 293 -20.69 -12.10 7.03
CA GLY A 293 -20.97 -12.93 5.86
C GLY A 293 -22.38 -12.84 5.30
N ALA A 294 -23.28 -12.06 5.92
CA ALA A 294 -24.64 -11.89 5.43
C ALA A 294 -24.74 -10.78 4.36
N LEU A 295 -25.45 -11.07 3.25
CA LEU A 295 -25.51 -10.19 2.08
C LEU A 295 -26.20 -8.84 2.35
N ARG A 296 -27.31 -8.83 3.11
CA ARG A 296 -28.04 -7.59 3.42
C ARG A 296 -27.21 -6.64 4.31
N PRO A 297 -26.65 -7.09 5.45
CA PRO A 297 -25.71 -6.28 6.23
C PRO A 297 -24.50 -5.83 5.42
N TYR A 298 -23.94 -6.68 4.55
CA TYR A 298 -22.83 -6.32 3.67
C TYR A 298 -23.15 -5.09 2.81
N ARG A 299 -24.30 -5.10 2.12
CA ARG A 299 -24.73 -3.96 1.30
C ARG A 299 -24.97 -2.70 2.12
N ILE A 300 -25.62 -2.82 3.29
CA ILE A 300 -25.89 -1.69 4.18
C ILE A 300 -24.59 -1.07 4.68
N PHE A 301 -23.67 -1.86 5.21
CA PHE A 301 -22.40 -1.36 5.73
C PHE A 301 -21.50 -0.80 4.63
N GLY A 302 -21.51 -1.39 3.42
CA GLY A 302 -20.70 -0.88 2.32
C GLY A 302 -21.20 0.45 1.76
N VAL A 303 -22.52 0.59 1.55
CA VAL A 303 -23.10 1.91 1.17
C VAL A 303 -22.92 2.91 2.32
N GLY A 304 -23.13 2.48 3.56
CA GLY A 304 -22.89 3.29 4.75
C GLY A 304 -21.45 3.80 4.83
N ALA A 305 -20.45 2.96 4.52
CA ALA A 305 -19.04 3.36 4.48
C ALA A 305 -18.78 4.47 3.44
N CYS A 306 -19.37 4.37 2.25
CA CYS A 306 -19.28 5.42 1.24
C CYS A 306 -19.82 6.75 1.74
N LEU A 307 -20.96 6.74 2.43
CA LEU A 307 -21.56 7.96 3.00
C LEU A 307 -20.74 8.52 4.16
N LEU A 308 -20.24 7.67 5.06
CA LEU A 308 -19.42 8.07 6.21
C LEU A 308 -18.05 8.64 5.79
N ALA A 309 -17.55 8.30 4.61
CA ALA A 309 -16.29 8.83 4.07
C ALA A 309 -16.43 10.24 3.44
N LEU A 310 -17.65 10.66 3.09
CA LEU A 310 -17.89 11.95 2.41
C LEU A 310 -17.39 13.18 3.18
N PRO A 311 -17.60 13.31 4.51
CA PRO A 311 -17.19 14.52 5.24
C PRO A 311 -15.70 14.82 5.12
N LEU A 312 -14.86 13.78 5.14
CA LEU A 312 -13.41 13.92 5.02
C LEU A 312 -12.96 14.16 3.57
N SER A 313 -13.76 13.79 2.57
CA SER A 313 -13.41 14.02 1.16
C SER A 313 -13.34 15.49 0.74
N GLY A 314 -13.86 16.42 1.58
CA GLY A 314 -13.76 17.86 1.36
C GLY A 314 -12.35 18.43 1.55
N PHE A 315 -11.45 17.71 2.25
CA PHE A 315 -10.04 18.07 2.36
C PHE A 315 -9.27 17.69 1.10
N SER A 316 -8.15 18.38 0.83
CA SER A 316 -7.28 18.03 -0.29
C SER A 316 -6.63 16.65 -0.10
N PHE A 317 -6.40 15.96 -1.22
CA PHE A 317 -5.82 14.62 -1.24
C PHE A 317 -4.44 14.62 -0.58
N ALA A 318 -3.64 15.64 -0.89
CA ALA A 318 -2.37 15.90 -0.25
C ALA A 318 -2.46 15.99 1.30
N THR A 319 -3.46 16.70 1.81
CA THR A 319 -3.67 16.89 3.26
C THR A 319 -4.09 15.59 3.93
N LEU A 320 -5.00 14.84 3.32
CA LEU A 320 -5.42 13.56 3.88
C LEU A 320 -4.30 12.52 3.88
N VAL A 321 -3.48 12.45 2.82
CA VAL A 321 -2.29 11.58 2.79
C VAL A 321 -1.31 12.00 3.89
N ARG A 322 -1.01 13.29 4.01
CA ARG A 322 -0.10 13.82 5.05
C ARG A 322 -0.57 13.50 6.47
N LEU A 323 -1.88 13.50 6.72
CA LEU A 323 -2.44 13.26 8.04
C LEU A 323 -2.64 11.76 8.33
N LEU A 324 -3.34 11.05 7.45
CA LEU A 324 -3.84 9.71 7.74
C LEU A 324 -2.78 8.63 7.54
N TYR A 325 -1.90 8.74 6.53
CA TYR A 325 -0.95 7.67 6.25
C TYR A 325 0.12 7.52 7.35
N PRO A 326 0.62 8.60 7.98
CA PRO A 326 1.47 8.46 9.16
C PRO A 326 0.75 7.82 10.35
N LEU A 327 -0.54 8.15 10.56
CA LEU A 327 -1.36 7.51 11.59
C LEU A 327 -1.55 6.01 11.31
N PHE A 328 -1.75 5.65 10.04
CA PHE A 328 -1.78 4.26 9.59
C PHE A 328 -0.43 3.58 9.86
N GLY A 329 0.67 4.31 9.65
CA GLY A 329 2.02 3.88 10.02
C GLY A 329 2.14 3.57 11.51
N CYS A 330 1.65 4.46 12.38
CA CYS A 330 1.69 4.24 13.82
C CYS A 330 0.94 2.98 14.25
N VAL A 331 -0.22 2.70 13.65
CA VAL A 331 -0.95 1.45 13.89
C VAL A 331 -0.16 0.25 13.36
N GLY A 332 0.38 0.36 12.14
CA GLY A 332 1.21 -0.67 11.53
C GLY A 332 2.48 -0.99 12.32
N LEU A 333 2.98 -0.07 13.16
CA LEU A 333 4.26 -0.25 13.85
C LEU A 333 4.22 -1.48 14.74
N VAL A 334 3.04 -1.82 15.28
CA VAL A 334 2.83 -3.05 16.05
C VAL A 334 3.21 -4.29 15.23
N LEU A 335 2.76 -4.37 13.98
CA LEU A 335 3.10 -5.48 13.08
C LEU A 335 4.58 -5.43 12.67
N LEU A 336 5.09 -4.25 12.34
CA LEU A 336 6.48 -4.07 11.93
C LEU A 336 7.45 -4.51 13.04
N LEU A 337 7.26 -4.01 14.26
CA LEU A 337 8.08 -4.35 15.41
C LEU A 337 7.98 -5.83 15.76
N ALA A 338 6.79 -6.44 15.66
CA ALA A 338 6.63 -7.87 15.88
C ALA A 338 7.40 -8.70 14.84
N LEU A 339 7.39 -8.29 13.57
CA LEU A 339 8.17 -8.95 12.52
C LEU A 339 9.68 -8.79 12.72
N LEU A 340 10.14 -7.59 13.12
CA LEU A 340 11.55 -7.32 13.39
C LEU A 340 12.06 -8.03 14.65
N ALA A 341 11.22 -8.17 15.68
CA ALA A 341 11.59 -8.83 16.93
C ALA A 341 11.51 -10.36 16.87
N ALA A 342 10.67 -10.93 16.00
CA ALA A 342 10.43 -12.38 15.92
C ALA A 342 11.69 -13.24 15.73
N PRO A 343 12.69 -12.88 14.91
CA PRO A 343 13.96 -13.61 14.81
C PRO A 343 14.73 -13.66 16.14
N PHE A 344 14.75 -12.55 16.88
CA PHE A 344 15.46 -12.44 18.16
C PHE A 344 14.69 -13.10 19.32
N ALA A 345 13.36 -13.06 19.29
CA ALA A 345 12.53 -13.76 20.26
C ALA A 345 12.73 -15.29 20.19
N LYS A 346 13.11 -15.82 19.02
CA LYS A 346 13.50 -17.24 18.84
C LYS A 346 14.81 -17.60 19.55
N PHE A 347 15.66 -16.61 19.82
CA PHE A 347 16.89 -16.77 20.60
C PHE A 347 16.61 -16.78 22.11
N PHE A 348 15.57 -16.07 22.57
CA PHE A 348 15.19 -15.98 23.99
C PHE A 348 14.08 -16.94 24.45
N ARG A 349 13.26 -17.49 23.53
CA ARG A 349 12.21 -18.47 23.86
C ARG A 349 12.73 -19.90 23.67
N ARG A 350 12.81 -20.66 24.78
CA ARG A 350 13.19 -22.09 24.79
C ARG A 350 12.42 -22.87 23.70
N PRO A 351 13.10 -23.72 22.90
CA PRO A 351 12.52 -24.42 21.73
C PRO A 351 11.29 -25.28 22.05
N GLU A 352 11.14 -25.74 23.29
CA GLU A 352 10.03 -26.59 23.74
C GLU A 352 8.65 -25.92 23.62
N LYS A 353 8.55 -24.59 23.84
CA LYS A 353 7.25 -23.89 23.73
C LYS A 353 6.81 -23.70 22.27
N MET A 354 7.74 -23.72 21.31
CA MET A 354 7.41 -23.56 19.89
C MET A 354 7.00 -24.89 19.26
N LEU A 355 7.64 -26.01 19.61
CA LEU A 355 7.17 -27.33 19.21
C LEU A 355 5.76 -27.60 19.76
N HIS A 356 5.49 -27.25 21.01
CA HIS A 356 4.15 -27.43 21.58
C HIS A 356 3.07 -26.57 20.89
N ILE A 357 3.40 -25.38 20.40
CA ILE A 357 2.47 -24.53 19.64
C ILE A 357 2.24 -25.12 18.25
N ILE A 358 3.28 -25.59 17.55
CA ILE A 358 3.17 -26.22 16.23
C ILE A 358 2.42 -27.56 16.33
N GLU A 359 2.68 -28.37 17.37
CA GLU A 359 1.96 -29.62 17.65
C GLU A 359 0.50 -29.36 18.05
N ARG A 360 0.22 -28.39 18.92
CA ARG A 360 -1.18 -27.99 19.22
C ARG A 360 -1.90 -27.49 17.97
N PHE A 361 -1.23 -26.76 17.07
CA PHE A 361 -1.84 -26.30 15.82
C PHE A 361 -2.14 -27.45 14.85
N ASN A 362 -1.23 -28.42 14.74
CA ASN A 362 -1.44 -29.63 13.93
C ASN A 362 -2.55 -30.54 14.49
N ILE A 363 -2.75 -30.57 15.81
CA ILE A 363 -3.83 -31.33 16.45
C ILE A 363 -5.19 -30.66 16.21
N ILE A 364 -5.28 -29.33 16.23
CA ILE A 364 -6.53 -28.60 15.98
C ILE A 364 -7.00 -28.76 14.53
N ASN A 365 -6.08 -28.75 13.55
CA ASN A 365 -6.40 -28.92 12.13
C ASN A 365 -6.64 -30.39 11.68
N ARG A 366 -6.51 -31.38 12.58
CA ARG A 366 -6.90 -32.78 12.31
C ARG A 366 -8.31 -33.13 12.81
N LYS A 367 -8.97 -32.21 13.52
CA LYS A 367 -10.34 -32.41 14.07
C LYS A 367 -11.41 -31.56 13.36
N ILE A 368 -11.09 -30.98 12.22
CA ILE A 368 -12.01 -30.37 11.26
C ILE A 368 -11.73 -31.06 9.93
#